data_AF-A0A2D6CU95-F1
#
_entry.id   AF-A0A2D6CU95-F1
#
_cell.length_a   1.000
_cell.length_b   1.000
_cell.length_c   1.000
_cell.angle_alpha   90.00
_cell.angle_beta   90.00
_cell.angle_gamma   90.00
#
_symmetry.space_group_name_H-M   'P 1'
#
loop_
_entity.id
_entity.type
_entity.pdbx_description
1 polymer ?
#
loop_
_entity_poly.entity_id
_entity_poly.type
_entity_poly.pdbx_seq_one_letter_code
_entity_poly.pdbx_strand_id
1 'polypeptide(L)' 'MIESPFAAARLRPSAVKRFMKVENAAAVIWKTLMVAEGRFRRLNAPGLLSDVADGATYVDGARQRDGQNWEEAAG' A
#
# COMPACT_ATOMS: atom_id res chain seq x y z
N MET A 1 0.24 2.62 7.77
CA MET A 1 0.35 1.46 6.86
C MET A 1 0.23 1.97 5.43
N ILE A 2 1.31 1.96 4.63
CA ILE A 2 1.23 2.27 3.20
C ILE A 2 0.68 1.02 2.54
N GLU A 3 -0.57 1.05 2.09
CA GLU A 3 -1.08 -0.05 1.29
C GLU A 3 -0.44 -0.02 -0.09
N SER A 4 0.15 -1.14 -0.49
CA SER A 4 0.65 -1.30 -1.85
C SER A 4 -0.52 -1.16 -2.83
N PRO A 5 -0.41 -0.34 -3.89
CA PRO A 5 -1.45 -0.25 -4.93
C PRO A 5 -1.71 -1.61 -5.58
N PHE A 6 -0.73 -2.51 -5.58
CA PHE A 6 -0.87 -3.90 -6.04
C PHE A 6 -1.69 -4.77 -5.07
N ALA A 7 -1.62 -4.51 -3.76
CA ALA A 7 -2.48 -5.18 -2.77
C ALA A 7 -3.95 -4.75 -2.92
N ALA A 8 -4.19 -3.46 -3.18
CA ALA A 8 -5.52 -2.96 -3.52
C ALA A 8 -6.08 -3.59 -4.81
N ALA A 9 -5.22 -3.88 -5.79
CA ALA A 9 -5.58 -4.60 -7.00
C ALA A 9 -5.86 -6.10 -6.77
N ARG A 10 -5.19 -6.74 -5.79
CA ARG A 10 -5.34 -8.17 -5.46
C ARG A 10 -6.72 -8.52 -4.88
N LEU A 11 -7.49 -7.54 -4.36
CA LEU A 11 -8.68 -7.76 -3.52
C LEU A 11 -10.04 -7.84 -4.23
N ARG A 12 -10.15 -8.16 -5.54
CA ARG A 12 -11.48 -8.34 -6.17
C ARG A 12 -11.62 -9.60 -7.04
N PRO A 13 -11.83 -10.80 -6.45
CA PRO A 13 -11.99 -12.04 -7.21
C PRO A 13 -13.36 -12.25 -7.89
N SER A 14 -14.42 -11.52 -7.53
CA SER A 14 -15.75 -11.75 -8.12
C SER A 14 -16.01 -10.96 -9.41
N ALA A 15 -15.48 -9.73 -9.52
CA ALA A 15 -15.67 -8.88 -10.68
C ALA A 15 -14.82 -9.33 -11.88
N VAL A 16 -13.57 -9.74 -11.65
CA VAL A 16 -12.63 -10.21 -12.70
C VAL A 16 -13.19 -11.43 -13.45
N LYS A 17 -13.93 -12.32 -12.75
CA LYS A 17 -14.54 -13.52 -13.35
C LYS A 17 -15.60 -13.19 -14.42
N ARG A 18 -16.23 -12.00 -14.37
CA ARG A 18 -17.27 -11.56 -15.33
C ARG A 18 -16.68 -10.84 -16.55
N PHE A 19 -15.42 -10.40 -16.49
CA PHE A 19 -14.73 -9.69 -17.57
C PHE A 19 -13.71 -10.59 -18.28
N MET A 20 -14.15 -11.73 -18.82
CA MET A 20 -13.28 -12.78 -19.43
C MET A 20 -12.47 -12.37 -20.69
N LYS A 21 -12.39 -11.08 -21.02
CA LYS A 21 -11.54 -10.54 -22.08
C LYS A 21 -10.35 -9.84 -21.45
N VAL A 22 -9.14 -10.17 -21.90
CA VAL A 22 -7.87 -9.64 -21.37
C VAL A 22 -7.85 -8.11 -21.41
N GLU A 23 -8.45 -7.52 -22.45
CA GLU A 23 -8.55 -6.08 -22.65
C GLU A 23 -9.35 -5.41 -21.54
N ASN A 24 -10.43 -6.05 -21.07
CA ASN A 24 -11.25 -5.52 -19.98
C ASN A 24 -10.51 -5.60 -18.65
N ALA A 25 -9.77 -6.69 -18.40
CA ALA A 25 -8.94 -6.83 -17.21
C ALA A 25 -7.81 -5.79 -17.20
N ALA A 26 -7.15 -5.57 -18.35
CA ALA A 26 -6.11 -4.55 -18.51
C ALA A 26 -6.66 -3.14 -18.26
N ALA A 27 -7.84 -2.82 -18.79
CA ALA A 27 -8.50 -1.53 -18.55
C ALA A 27 -8.85 -1.31 -17.07
N VAL A 28 -9.30 -2.35 -16.36
CA VAL A 28 -9.57 -2.28 -14.92
C VAL A 28 -8.28 -2.05 -14.14
N ILE A 29 -7.22 -2.81 -14.42
CA ILE A 29 -5.91 -2.64 -13.77
C ILE A 29 -5.39 -1.22 -13.99
N TRP A 30 -5.39 -0.74 -15.24
CA TRP A 30 -4.98 0.62 -15.58
C TRP A 30 -5.74 1.67 -14.80
N LYS A 31 -7.08 1.59 -14.79
CA LYS A 31 -7.92 2.53 -14.04
C LYS A 31 -7.65 2.49 -12.54
N THR A 32 -7.45 1.31 -11.97
CA THR A 32 -7.09 1.16 -10.55
C THR A 32 -5.74 1.79 -10.24
N LEU A 33 -4.73 1.61 -11.10
CA LEU A 33 -3.42 2.23 -10.95
C LEU A 33 -3.50 3.76 -11.03
N MET A 34 -4.20 4.31 -12.01
CA MET A 34 -4.39 5.76 -12.16
C MET A 34 -5.08 6.40 -10.94
N VAL A 35 -6.10 5.74 -10.38
CA VAL A 35 -6.79 6.22 -9.17
C VAL A 35 -5.89 6.13 -7.93
N ALA A 36 -5.04 5.11 -7.85
CA ALA A 36 -4.06 4.98 -6.77
C ALA A 36 -2.95 6.04 -6.88
N GLU A 37 -2.48 6.31 -8.09
CA GLU A 37 -1.46 7.33 -8.38
C GLU A 37 -1.92 8.72 -7.93
N GLY A 38 -3.17 9.10 -8.20
CA GLY A 38 -3.71 10.39 -7.77
C GLY A 38 -3.74 10.59 -6.24
N ARG A 39 -3.56 9.52 -5.46
CA ARG A 39 -3.46 9.56 -3.98
C ARG A 39 -2.01 9.59 -3.49
N PHE A 40 -1.02 9.47 -4.37
CA PHE A 40 0.38 9.56 -3.98
C PHE A 40 0.69 10.98 -3.51
N ARG A 41 1.13 11.09 -2.25
CA ARG A 41 1.60 12.35 -1.69
C ARG A 41 3.11 12.47 -1.92
N ARG A 42 3.61 13.69 -2.10
CA ARG A 42 5.04 13.95 -2.04
C ARG A 42 5.58 13.40 -0.73
N LEU A 43 6.62 12.57 -0.82
CA LEU A 43 7.29 12.04 0.34
C LEU A 43 7.93 13.21 1.09
N ASN A 44 7.48 13.44 2.32
CA ASN A 44 8.13 14.35 3.24
C ASN A 44 9.31 13.59 3.87
N ALA A 45 10.52 14.15 3.81
CA ALA A 45 11.79 13.50 4.13
C ALA A 45 12.20 12.33 3.19
N PRO A 46 12.60 12.63 1.93
CA PRO A 46 13.03 11.60 0.97
C PRO A 46 14.27 10.81 1.39
N GLY A 47 15.09 11.34 2.31
CA GLY A 47 16.23 10.62 2.88
C GLY A 47 15.86 9.39 3.71
N LEU A 48 14.58 9.25 4.10
CA LEU A 48 14.07 8.08 4.84
C LEU A 48 13.52 6.98 3.90
N LEU A 49 13.56 7.21 2.58
CA LEU A 49 12.97 6.29 1.61
C LEU A 49 13.64 4.92 1.62
N SER A 50 14.97 4.86 1.77
CA SER A 50 15.71 3.60 1.89
C SER A 50 15.20 2.79 3.08
N ASP A 51 15.12 3.44 4.24
CA ASP A 51 14.75 2.77 5.49
C ASP A 51 13.32 2.22 5.41
N VAL A 52 12.39 2.99 4.83
CA VAL A 52 11.01 2.55 4.61
C VAL A 52 10.94 1.41 3.59
N ALA A 53 11.74 1.48 2.51
CA ALA A 53 11.82 0.41 1.51
C ALA A 53 12.38 -0.88 2.10
N ASP A 54 13.31 -0.78 3.05
CA ASP A 54 13.87 -1.88 3.82
C ASP A 54 12.93 -2.38 4.94
N GLY A 55 11.73 -1.78 5.08
CA GLY A 55 10.67 -2.24 5.97
C GLY A 55 10.55 -1.47 7.30
N ALA A 56 11.32 -0.39 7.51
CA ALA A 56 11.20 0.42 8.71
C ALA A 56 9.82 1.12 8.78
N THR A 57 9.16 0.97 9.92
CA THR A 57 7.85 1.60 10.16
C THR A 57 8.03 2.98 10.77
N TYR A 58 7.35 3.98 10.21
CA TYR A 58 7.24 5.32 10.78
C TYR A 58 5.79 5.63 11.10
N VAL A 59 5.53 6.11 12.33
CA VAL A 59 4.22 6.60 12.76
C VAL A 59 4.39 8.06 13.15
N ASP A 60 3.57 8.94 12.56
CA ASP A 60 3.66 10.39 12.75
C ASP A 60 5.06 11.00 12.55
N GLY A 61 5.85 10.38 11.66
CA GLY A 61 7.22 10.80 11.33
C GLY A 61 8.31 10.25 12.27
N ALA A 62 7.96 9.49 13.30
CA ALA A 62 8.90 8.84 14.21
C ALA A 62 9.10 7.37 13.84
N ARG A 63 10.36 6.91 13.78
CA ARG A 63 10.71 5.50 13.51
C ARG A 63 10.28 4.63 14.69
N GLN A 64 9.45 3.63 14.44
CA GLN A 64 9.14 2.59 15.43
C GLN A 64 10.31 1.61 15.54
N ARG A 65 10.71 1.30 16.78
CA ARG A 65 11.61 0.18 17.04
C ARG A 65 10.79 -1.10 17.02
N ASP A 66 11.17 -2.01 16.14
CA ASP A 66 10.58 -3.34 16.06
C ASP A 66 10.93 -4.09 17.36
N GLY A 67 9.95 -4.27 18.26
CA GLY A 67 10.15 -5.01 19.51
C GLY A 67 9.34 -4.60 20.75
N GLN A 68 8.56 -3.50 20.76
CA GLN A 68 7.82 -3.07 21.96
C GLN A 68 6.42 -2.55 21.60
N ASN A 69 5.46 -3.43 21.30
CA ASN A 69 4.03 -3.04 21.30
C ASN A 69 3.06 -4.20 21.57
N TRP A 70 3.50 -5.25 22.26
CA TRP A 70 2.61 -6.36 22.66
C TRP A 70 2.35 -6.45 24.17
N GLU A 71 2.96 -5.59 24.98
CA GLU A 71 2.85 -5.66 26.46
C GLU A 71 2.00 -4.54 27.10
N GLU A 72 1.64 -3.47 26.38
CA GLU A 72 0.90 -2.34 26.96
C GLU A 72 -0.64 -2.43 26.79
N ALA A 73 -1.14 -3.50 26.16
CA ALA A 73 -2.59 -3.77 26.06
C ALA A 73 -3.13 -4.70 27.17
N ALA A 74 -2.31 -5.00 28.20
CA ALA A 74 -2.67 -5.91 29.30
C ALA A 74 -2.33 -5.34 30.71
N GLY A 75 -2.34 -4.01 30.87
CA GLY A 75 -2.16 -3.32 32.16
C GLY A 75 -3.38 -2.53 32.57
#